data_AF-A0A920TKU1-F1
#
_entry.id   AF-A0A920TKU1-F1
#
_cell.length_a   1.000
_cell.length_b   1.000
_cell.length_c   1.000
_cell.angle_alpha   90.00
_cell.angle_beta   90.00
_cell.angle_gamma   90.00
#
_symmetry.space_group_name_H-M   'P 1'
#
loop_
_entity.id
_entity.type
_entity.pdbx_description
1 polymer ?
#
loop_
_entity_poly.entity_id
_entity_poly.type
_entity_poly.pdbx_seq_one_letter_code
_entity_poly.pdbx_strand_id
1 'polypeptide(L)'
;MMNERVAVNEFVRRQTKESGKSFSSQLSFKDIPLHAELQMSAGYFKEGYRQGVRIVAAAADITKQFTCPFVKIDAATELSAKYVQRRPNEKYYIQVRAKTGTLLPAGKVELILYHHDVLAENDEQSTTMNGS
;
A
#
# COMPACT_ATOMS: atom_id res chain seq x y z
N MET A 1 11.50 18.13 -18.11
CA MET A 1 10.88 16.92 -17.52
C MET A 1 11.08 16.99 -16.03
N MET A 2 10.00 16.98 -15.25
CA MET A 2 10.11 16.89 -13.79
C MET A 2 10.50 15.45 -13.43
N ASN A 3 11.72 15.26 -12.91
CA ASN A 3 12.19 13.99 -12.40
C ASN A 3 11.64 13.79 -10.98
N GLU A 4 10.33 13.51 -10.88
CA GLU A 4 9.73 13.13 -9.61
C GLU A 4 10.16 11.70 -9.27
N ARG A 5 10.96 11.55 -8.20
CA ARG A 5 11.42 10.25 -7.71
C ARG A 5 10.48 9.71 -6.66
N VAL A 6 10.24 8.40 -6.69
CA VAL A 6 9.43 7.67 -5.72
C VAL A 6 10.34 6.77 -4.90
N ALA A 7 10.06 6.68 -3.60
CA ALA A 7 10.72 5.76 -2.70
C ALA A 7 9.69 5.03 -1.84
N VAL A 8 10.06 3.85 -1.33
CA VAL A 8 9.20 3.09 -0.41
C VAL A 8 9.33 3.64 0.99
N ASN A 9 8.21 4.11 1.54
CA ASN A 9 8.11 4.49 2.94
C ASN A 9 8.16 3.24 3.86
N GLU A 10 8.78 3.37 5.04
CA GLU A 10 8.87 2.28 6.04
C GLU A 10 7.50 1.74 6.45
N PHE A 11 6.46 2.58 6.45
CA PHE A 11 5.09 2.16 6.70
C PHE A 11 4.60 1.08 5.72
N VAL A 12 5.01 1.17 4.45
CA VAL A 12 4.61 0.24 3.38
C VAL A 12 5.29 -1.12 3.56
N ARG A 13 6.49 -1.17 4.15
CA ARG A 13 7.22 -2.45 4.37
C ARG A 13 6.48 -3.45 5.26
N ARG A 14 5.45 -2.98 5.98
CA ARG A 14 4.56 -3.81 6.79
C ARG A 14 3.57 -4.64 5.97
N GLN A 15 3.54 -4.47 4.65
CA GLN A 15 2.68 -5.20 3.71
C GLN A 15 3.31 -6.55 3.32
N THR A 16 3.34 -7.47 4.29
CA THR A 16 3.80 -8.86 4.08
C THR A 16 2.62 -9.82 4.03
N LYS A 17 2.87 -11.04 3.56
CA LYS A 17 1.86 -12.12 3.47
C LYS A 17 1.20 -12.43 4.81
N GLU A 18 1.96 -12.37 5.90
CA GLU A 18 1.52 -12.68 7.26
C GLU A 18 0.79 -11.50 7.93
N SER A 19 0.89 -10.30 7.35
CA SER A 19 0.41 -9.07 7.95
C SER A 19 -1.11 -8.83 7.79
N GLY A 20 -1.78 -9.68 7.01
CA GLY A 20 -3.19 -9.56 6.65
C GLY A 20 -3.52 -8.27 5.88
N LYS A 21 -2.55 -7.77 5.09
CA LYS A 21 -2.67 -6.62 4.18
C LYS A 21 -2.45 -7.08 2.74
N SER A 22 -2.73 -6.22 1.77
CA SER A 22 -2.31 -6.45 0.39
C SER A 22 -0.80 -6.59 0.33
N PHE A 23 -0.31 -7.58 -0.42
CA PHE A 23 1.12 -7.86 -0.57
C PHE A 23 1.41 -8.38 -1.98
N SER A 24 2.67 -8.29 -2.40
CA SER A 24 3.18 -9.00 -3.57
C SER A 24 4.28 -9.97 -3.13
N SER A 25 4.27 -11.18 -3.67
CA SER A 25 5.36 -12.16 -3.47
C SER A 25 6.40 -12.12 -4.59
N GLN A 26 6.17 -11.32 -5.63
CA GLN A 26 6.97 -11.31 -6.86
C GLN A 26 7.70 -9.97 -7.05
N LEU A 27 7.11 -8.86 -6.62
CA LEU A 27 7.70 -7.53 -6.74
C LEU A 27 8.57 -7.21 -5.54
N SER A 28 9.79 -6.75 -5.79
CA SER A 28 10.63 -6.20 -4.74
C SER A 28 10.18 -4.78 -4.37
N PHE A 29 10.57 -4.33 -3.18
CA PHE A 29 10.42 -2.94 -2.78
C PHE A 29 11.27 -1.94 -3.62
N LYS A 30 12.01 -2.40 -4.63
CA LYS A 30 12.68 -1.54 -5.62
C LYS A 30 11.89 -1.41 -6.93
N ASP A 31 11.13 -2.43 -7.31
CA ASP A 31 10.39 -2.45 -8.58
C ASP A 31 9.12 -1.58 -8.52
N ILE A 32 8.48 -1.54 -7.34
CA ILE A 32 7.23 -0.79 -7.14
C ILE A 32 7.41 0.72 -7.33
N PRO A 33 8.43 1.38 -6.73
CA PRO A 33 8.66 2.81 -6.97
C PRO A 33 8.96 3.14 -8.43
N LEU A 34 9.82 2.35 -9.09
CA LEU A 34 10.16 2.55 -10.49
C LEU A 34 8.92 2.46 -11.38
N HIS A 35 8.06 1.47 -11.13
CA HIS A 35 6.79 1.35 -11.82
C HIS A 35 5.89 2.58 -11.60
N ALA A 36 5.82 3.09 -10.36
CA ALA A 36 5.04 4.28 -10.04
C ALA A 36 5.54 5.53 -10.79
N GLU A 37 6.85 5.73 -10.87
CA GLU A 37 7.48 6.82 -11.65
C GLU A 37 7.10 6.74 -13.13
N LEU A 38 7.15 5.54 -13.72
CA LEU A 38 6.78 5.32 -15.12
C LEU A 38 5.30 5.62 -15.37
N GLN A 39 4.40 5.15 -14.50
CA GLN A 39 2.97 5.41 -14.62
C GLN A 39 2.64 6.90 -14.45
N MET A 40 3.29 7.60 -13.53
CA MET A 40 3.13 9.06 -13.39
C MET A 40 3.58 9.80 -14.64
N SER A 41 4.76 9.45 -15.18
CA SER A 41 5.31 10.06 -16.41
C SER A 41 4.40 9.83 -17.62
N ALA A 42 3.68 8.71 -17.65
CA ALA A 42 2.71 8.38 -18.69
C ALA A 42 1.29 8.92 -18.42
N GLY A 43 1.07 9.65 -17.32
CA GLY A 43 -0.22 10.26 -17.00
C GLY A 43 -1.26 9.31 -16.37
N TYR A 44 -0.87 8.10 -15.97
CA TYR A 44 -1.74 7.11 -15.32
C TYR A 44 -1.89 7.35 -13.81
N PHE A 45 -2.22 8.58 -13.44
CA PHE A 45 -2.48 8.95 -12.06
C PHE A 45 -3.59 10.00 -11.98
N LYS A 46 -4.10 10.17 -10.77
CA LYS A 46 -4.98 11.27 -10.41
C LYS A 46 -4.52 11.89 -9.10
N GLU A 47 -4.89 13.14 -8.89
CA GLU A 47 -4.72 13.77 -7.59
C GLU A 47 -5.57 13.03 -6.53
N GLY A 48 -5.00 12.95 -5.34
CA GLY A 48 -5.59 12.28 -4.20
C GLY A 48 -6.58 13.17 -3.45
N TYR A 49 -6.90 12.73 -2.24
CA TYR A 49 -7.89 13.41 -1.39
C TYR A 49 -7.42 14.76 -0.83
N ARG A 50 -6.12 15.08 -0.92
CA ARG A 50 -5.53 16.36 -0.52
C ARG A 50 -4.34 16.69 -1.42
N GLN A 51 -3.95 17.97 -1.43
CA GLN A 51 -2.74 18.42 -2.10
C GLN A 51 -1.52 17.65 -1.58
N GLY A 52 -0.63 17.26 -2.50
CA GLY A 52 0.56 16.48 -2.19
C GLY A 52 0.30 14.97 -2.04
N VAL A 53 -0.89 14.48 -2.39
CA VAL A 53 -1.17 13.04 -2.50
C VAL A 53 -1.56 12.71 -3.93
N ARG A 54 -0.97 11.67 -4.49
CA ARG A 54 -1.34 11.13 -5.81
C ARG A 54 -1.74 9.67 -5.72
N ILE A 55 -2.69 9.29 -6.57
CA ILE A 55 -3.18 7.92 -6.70
C ILE A 55 -2.76 7.43 -8.08
N VAL A 56 -1.74 6.58 -8.12
CA VAL A 56 -1.16 6.05 -9.36
C VAL A 56 -1.79 4.69 -9.66
N ALA A 57 -2.29 4.50 -10.87
CA ALA A 57 -2.85 3.22 -11.29
C ALA A 57 -1.72 2.24 -11.63
N ALA A 58 -1.73 1.04 -11.06
CA ALA A 58 -0.81 0.00 -11.48
C ALA A 58 -1.24 -0.56 -12.84
N ALA A 59 -0.26 -0.96 -13.65
CA ALA A 59 -0.52 -1.66 -14.90
C ALA A 59 -1.09 -3.06 -14.61
N ALA A 60 -1.72 -3.68 -15.60
CA ALA A 60 -2.42 -4.95 -15.42
C ALA A 60 -1.46 -6.11 -15.07
N ASP A 61 -0.26 -6.11 -15.64
CA ASP A 61 0.81 -7.06 -15.35
C ASP A 61 1.34 -6.93 -13.92
N ILE A 62 1.49 -5.70 -13.41
CA ILE A 62 1.85 -5.43 -12.02
C ILE A 62 0.70 -5.82 -11.08
N THR A 63 -0.53 -5.47 -11.42
CA THR A 63 -1.73 -5.76 -10.62
C THR A 63 -1.87 -7.26 -10.32
N LYS A 64 -1.63 -8.12 -11.32
CA LYS A 64 -1.70 -9.59 -11.19
C LYS A 64 -0.68 -10.17 -10.21
N GLN A 65 0.36 -9.42 -9.85
CA GLN A 65 1.39 -9.83 -8.90
C GLN A 65 1.03 -9.48 -7.45
N PHE A 66 -0.10 -8.82 -7.22
CA PHE A 66 -0.61 -8.52 -5.88
C PHE A 66 -1.72 -9.48 -5.47
N THR A 67 -1.68 -9.87 -4.20
CA THR A 67 -2.75 -10.60 -3.53
C THR A 67 -3.52 -9.65 -2.62
N CYS A 68 -4.85 -9.70 -2.72
CA CYS A 68 -5.76 -8.97 -1.84
C CYS A 68 -6.09 -9.86 -0.62
N PRO A 69 -6.00 -9.34 0.61
CA PRO A 69 -6.26 -10.12 1.83
C PRO A 69 -7.77 -10.34 2.08
N PHE A 70 -8.61 -10.12 1.07
CA PHE A 70 -10.04 -10.35 1.16
C PHE A 70 -10.36 -11.81 0.88
N VAL A 71 -11.30 -12.33 1.67
CA VAL A 71 -11.85 -13.67 1.53
C VAL A 71 -13.36 -13.54 1.43
N LYS A 72 -13.99 -14.41 0.64
CA LYS A 72 -15.44 -14.53 0.62
C LYS A 72 -15.89 -15.18 1.93
N ILE A 73 -16.80 -14.52 2.64
CA ILE A 73 -17.42 -15.06 3.87
C ILE A 73 -18.65 -15.88 3.47
N ASP A 74 -18.79 -17.04 4.09
CA ASP A 74 -19.94 -17.93 3.98
C ASP A 74 -20.36 -18.47 5.37
N ALA A 75 -21.35 -19.36 5.41
CA ALA A 75 -21.87 -19.92 6.64
C ALA A 75 -20.85 -20.75 7.44
N ALA A 76 -19.78 -21.25 6.80
CA ALA A 76 -18.72 -22.03 7.44
C ALA A 76 -17.55 -21.14 7.91
N THR A 77 -17.56 -19.85 7.59
CA THR A 77 -16.43 -18.95 7.87
C THR A 77 -16.38 -18.58 9.35
N GLU A 78 -15.31 -18.99 10.03
CA GLU A 78 -15.04 -18.57 11.40
C GLU A 78 -14.45 -17.16 11.46
N LEU A 79 -15.06 -16.31 12.27
CA LEU A 79 -14.56 -14.96 12.56
C LEU A 79 -13.81 -14.95 13.90
N SER A 80 -12.81 -14.07 14.00
CA SER A 80 -12.09 -13.76 15.22
C SER A 80 -12.10 -12.27 15.47
N ALA A 81 -12.36 -11.87 16.71
CA ALA A 81 -12.31 -10.48 17.15
C ALA A 81 -11.16 -10.30 18.15
N LYS A 82 -10.34 -9.26 17.97
CA LYS A 82 -9.20 -8.93 18.83
C LYS A 82 -9.16 -7.44 19.13
N TYR A 83 -8.72 -7.07 20.33
CA TYR A 83 -8.44 -5.68 20.70
C TYR A 83 -6.99 -5.36 20.34
N VAL A 84 -6.78 -4.52 19.33
CA VAL A 84 -5.46 -4.28 18.72
C VAL A 84 -5.20 -2.79 18.53
N GLN A 85 -3.94 -2.40 18.46
CA GLN A 85 -3.51 -1.05 18.08
C GLN A 85 -2.72 -1.11 16.77
N ARG A 86 -2.87 -0.10 15.90
CA ARG A 86 -2.18 -0.09 14.59
C ARG A 86 -0.73 0.37 14.71
N ARG A 87 -0.42 1.24 15.68
CA ARG A 87 0.91 1.75 16.07
C ARG A 87 0.94 1.98 17.60
N PRO A 88 2.12 2.03 18.25
CA PRO A 88 2.22 2.23 19.70
C PRO A 88 1.53 3.50 20.23
N ASN A 89 1.45 4.55 19.41
CA ASN A 89 0.89 5.85 19.79
C ASN A 89 -0.58 6.03 19.34
N GLU A 90 -1.25 4.98 18.87
CA GLU A 90 -2.65 5.04 18.44
C GLU A 90 -3.57 4.35 19.44
N LYS A 91 -4.84 4.78 19.50
CA LYS A 91 -5.86 4.12 20.32
C LYS A 91 -6.13 2.70 19.81
N TYR A 92 -6.41 1.79 20.74
CA TYR A 92 -6.84 0.45 20.41
C TYR A 92 -8.23 0.46 19.76
N TYR A 93 -8.49 -0.54 18.93
CA TYR A 93 -9.78 -0.80 18.30
C TYR A 93 -10.07 -2.29 18.22
N ILE A 94 -11.35 -2.64 18.06
CA ILE A 94 -11.76 -4.03 17.82
C ILE A 94 -11.54 -4.35 16.34
N GLN A 95 -10.71 -5.34 16.06
CA GLN A 95 -10.47 -5.86 14.73
C GLN A 95 -11.15 -7.22 14.58
N VAL A 96 -12.02 -7.34 13.57
CA VAL A 96 -12.67 -8.60 13.20
C VAL A 96 -12.05 -9.13 11.91
N ARG A 97 -11.65 -10.41 11.89
CA ARG A 97 -11.08 -11.09 10.70
C ARG A 97 -11.63 -12.49 10.56
N ALA A 98 -11.78 -12.96 9.32
CA ALA A 98 -11.91 -14.38 9.05
C ALA A 98 -10.62 -15.11 9.45
N LYS A 99 -10.75 -16.25 10.13
CA LYS A 99 -9.59 -17.07 10.53
C LYS A 99 -8.96 -17.82 9.35
N THR A 100 -9.79 -18.21 8.39
CA THR A 100 -9.42 -18.99 7.22
C THR A 100 -10.13 -18.46 5.99
N GLY A 101 -9.62 -18.82 4.81
CA GLY A 101 -10.21 -18.47 3.53
C GLY A 101 -9.17 -18.38 2.42
N THR A 102 -9.62 -18.51 1.18
CA THR A 102 -8.76 -18.35 0.00
C THR A 102 -8.63 -16.87 -0.33
N LEU A 103 -7.39 -16.38 -0.33
CA LEU A 103 -7.09 -15.01 -0.74
C LEU A 103 -7.38 -14.82 -2.23
N LEU A 104 -7.79 -13.62 -2.61
CA LEU A 104 -8.14 -13.30 -3.99
C LEU A 104 -6.98 -12.57 -4.69
N PRO A 105 -6.74 -12.84 -5.99
CA PRO A 105 -5.87 -11.99 -6.78
C PRO A 105 -6.43 -10.56 -6.84
N ALA A 106 -5.56 -9.56 -6.89
CA ALA A 106 -6.02 -8.18 -7.02
C ALA A 106 -6.64 -7.94 -8.41
N GLY A 107 -7.84 -7.36 -8.45
CA GLY A 107 -8.46 -6.88 -9.69
C GLY A 107 -8.00 -5.48 -10.11
N LYS A 108 -7.48 -4.71 -9.15
CA LYS A 108 -6.93 -3.37 -9.33
C LYS A 108 -5.94 -3.08 -8.20
N VAL A 109 -4.85 -2.40 -8.51
CA VAL A 109 -3.91 -1.87 -7.52
C VAL A 109 -3.74 -0.37 -7.74
N GLU A 110 -3.88 0.39 -6.66
CA GLU A 110 -3.58 1.82 -6.62
C GLU A 110 -2.37 2.04 -5.71
N LEU A 111 -1.33 2.67 -6.24
CA LEU A 111 -0.14 3.06 -5.48
C LEU A 111 -0.38 4.48 -4.97
N ILE A 112 -0.52 4.61 -3.65
CA ILE A 112 -0.76 5.89 -3.00
C ILE A 112 0.59 6.54 -2.70
N LEU A 113 0.86 7.66 -3.36
CA LEU A 113 2.09 8.41 -3.19
C LEU A 113 1.82 9.66 -2.38
N TYR A 114 2.68 9.90 -1.42
CA TYR A 114 2.69 11.09 -0.58
C TYR A 114 3.91 11.93 -0.92
N HIS A 115 3.71 13.23 -1.13
CA HIS A 115 4.78 14.19 -1.21
C HIS A 115 5.55 14.23 0.11
N HIS A 116 6.86 14.50 0.03
CA HIS A 116 7.74 14.50 1.21
C HIS A 116 7.23 15.44 2.30
N ASP A 117 6.81 16.65 1.93
CA ASP A 117 6.25 17.64 2.87
C ASP A 117 5.00 17.13 3.61
N VAL A 118 4.13 16.36 2.93
CA VAL A 118 2.92 15.79 3.57
C VAL A 118 3.29 14.72 4.59
N LEU A 119 4.35 13.96 4.33
CA LEU A 119 4.87 12.97 5.29
C LEU A 119 5.55 13.66 6.48
N ALA A 120 6.21 14.79 6.24
CA ALA A 120 6.88 15.58 7.28
C ALA A 120 5.92 16.16 8.33
N GLU A 121 4.66 16.42 7.98
CA GLU A 121 3.64 16.90 8.93
C GLU A 121 3.40 15.97 10.13
N ASN A 122 3.69 14.67 9.98
CA ASN A 122 3.43 13.65 11.00
C ASN A 122 4.68 12.83 11.36
N ASP A 123 5.88 13.31 11.04
CA ASP A 123 7.15 12.59 11.23
C ASP A 123 7.19 11.22 10.52
N GLU A 124 6.49 11.08 9.39
CA GLU A 124 6.42 9.84 8.61
C GLU A 124 7.40 9.79 7.43
N GLN A 125 8.20 10.84 7.22
CA GLN A 125 9.22 10.95 6.19
C GLN A 125 10.41 10.03 6.51
N SER A 126 10.33 8.77 6.05
CA SER A 126 11.38 7.77 6.28
C SER A 126 12.40 7.67 5.15
N THR A 127 12.32 8.56 4.17
CA THR A 127 13.16 8.54 2.96
C THR A 127 13.84 9.89 2.80
N THR A 128 15.17 9.89 2.67
CA THR A 128 15.94 11.09 2.38
C THR A 128 16.04 11.29 0.88
N MET A 129 15.72 12.48 0.37
CA MET A 129 16.11 12.85 -0.99
C MET A 129 17.65 12.94 -1.02
N ASN A 130 18.31 11.94 -1.57
CA ASN A 130 19.71 12.12 -1.98
C ASN A 130 19.68 13.04 -3.21
N GLY A 131 19.84 14.34 -2.97
CA GLY A 131 20.12 15.32 -4.00
C GLY A 131 21.42 14.95 -4.72
N SER A 132 21.36 14.90 -6.05
CA SER A 132 22.53 14.98 -6.92
C SER A 132 22.53 16.37 -7.54
#